data_AF-A0A927G1N5-F1
#
_entry.id   AF-A0A927G1N5-F1
#
_cell.length_a   1.000
_cell.length_b   1.000
_cell.length_c   1.000
_cell.angle_alpha   90.00
_cell.angle_beta   90.00
_cell.angle_gamma   90.00
#
_symmetry.space_group_name_H-M   'P 1'
#
loop_
_entity.id
_entity.type
_entity.pdbx_description
1 polymer ?
#
loop_
_entity_poly.entity_id
_entity_poly.type
_entity_poly.pdbx_seq_one_letter_code
_entity_poly.pdbx_strand_id
1 'polypeptide(L)'
;MNHPEKVKQILKQQINQSHDETLSLFKEIFSHNDDLVYREFVFHDRDKGFKGTCIYADGLVNSLDVNAVLDLLVYRGNELLSSIHESVKGSEFAEKLKNEILAKHNVKLTDTIADAVDAILSGDSLIIIDDSEKAFIASTKGWKERSVEDPATEQVVRGPRDGFTENIRTNTALVRRRIRDPLFKLQGMKIGTKSKTDVNIAYLEGTVKEGLVEEVKNRLEQIEIDSVMDSGYIEELIGDAPYSPFTTVLSTERPDKVASAMVVSKVL
;
A
#
# COMPACT_ATOMS: atom_id res chain seq x y z
N MET A 1 9.57 -21.24 8.47
CA MET A 1 9.83 -19.80 8.62
C MET A 1 8.49 -19.11 8.56
N ASN A 2 8.14 -18.31 9.56
CA ASN A 2 6.88 -17.58 9.53
C ASN A 2 6.98 -16.40 8.52
N HIS A 3 5.85 -15.83 8.13
CA HIS A 3 5.82 -14.75 7.14
C HIS A 3 6.68 -13.53 7.55
N PRO A 4 6.65 -13.02 8.81
CA PRO A 4 7.51 -11.92 9.24
C PRO A 4 9.01 -12.16 9.06
N GLU A 5 9.49 -13.38 9.34
CA GLU A 5 10.88 -13.75 9.12
C GLU A 5 11.23 -13.77 7.62
N LYS A 6 10.30 -14.22 6.78
CA LYS A 6 10.42 -14.20 5.31
C LYS A 6 10.53 -12.79 4.78
N VAL A 7 9.68 -11.88 5.22
CA VAL A 7 9.76 -10.46 4.86
C VAL A 7 11.13 -9.88 5.24
N LYS A 8 11.61 -10.13 6.46
CA LYS A 8 12.93 -9.65 6.90
C LYS A 8 14.10 -10.16 6.05
N GLN A 9 14.01 -11.36 5.49
CA GLN A 9 15.02 -11.89 4.57
C GLN A 9 14.90 -11.26 3.18
N ILE A 10 13.68 -11.11 2.67
CA ILE A 10 13.43 -10.51 1.35
C ILE A 10 13.89 -9.04 1.31
N LEU A 11 13.66 -8.27 2.39
CA LEU A 11 14.08 -6.86 2.47
C LEU A 11 15.59 -6.66 2.34
N LYS A 12 16.41 -7.69 2.59
CA LYS A 12 17.88 -7.63 2.44
C LYS A 12 18.36 -7.93 1.02
N GLN A 13 17.45 -8.28 0.11
CA GLN A 13 17.78 -8.63 -1.26
C GLN A 13 17.89 -7.39 -2.15
N GLN A 14 18.60 -7.55 -3.25
CA GLN A 14 18.63 -6.59 -4.34
C GLN A 14 17.55 -6.91 -5.37
N ILE A 15 17.18 -5.90 -6.15
CA ILE A 15 16.31 -6.06 -7.31
C ILE A 15 17.06 -6.87 -8.36
N ASN A 16 16.39 -7.86 -8.93
CA ASN A 16 16.97 -8.73 -9.95
C ASN A 16 16.41 -8.37 -11.33
N GLN A 17 17.04 -8.89 -12.39
CA GLN A 17 16.65 -8.60 -13.78
C GLN A 17 15.32 -9.22 -14.19
N SER A 18 14.85 -10.23 -13.46
CA SER A 18 13.63 -10.97 -13.78
C SER A 18 12.43 -10.24 -13.19
N HIS A 19 11.58 -9.69 -14.06
CA HIS A 19 10.34 -9.05 -13.65
C HIS A 19 9.49 -9.97 -12.77
N ASP A 20 9.30 -11.22 -13.18
CA ASP A 20 8.38 -12.15 -12.53
C ASP A 20 8.91 -12.59 -11.16
N GLU A 21 10.22 -12.78 -11.02
CA GLU A 21 10.84 -13.06 -9.71
C GLU A 21 10.73 -11.87 -8.77
N THR A 22 11.09 -10.67 -9.23
CA THR A 22 11.00 -9.45 -8.42
C THR A 22 9.55 -9.16 -7.99
N LEU A 23 8.58 -9.31 -8.90
CA LEU A 23 7.15 -9.14 -8.60
C LEU A 23 6.68 -10.13 -7.53
N SER A 24 7.16 -11.38 -7.57
CA SER A 24 6.81 -12.40 -6.57
C SER A 24 7.28 -12.01 -5.16
N LEU A 25 8.44 -11.34 -5.03
CA LEU A 25 8.95 -10.83 -3.76
C LEU A 25 8.00 -9.77 -3.18
N PHE A 26 7.52 -8.82 -3.99
CA PHE A 26 6.59 -7.79 -3.52
C PHE A 26 5.20 -8.36 -3.18
N LYS A 27 4.71 -9.33 -3.97
CA LYS A 27 3.46 -10.05 -3.65
C LYS A 27 3.57 -10.84 -2.34
N GLU A 28 4.74 -11.40 -2.05
CA GLU A 28 5.01 -12.05 -0.78
C GLU A 28 5.07 -11.04 0.37
N ILE A 29 5.84 -9.95 0.24
CA ILE A 29 5.99 -8.92 1.29
C ILE A 29 4.62 -8.36 1.69
N PHE A 30 3.84 -7.95 0.70
CA PHE A 30 2.55 -7.31 0.90
C PHE A 30 1.37 -8.28 0.86
N SER A 31 1.59 -9.58 1.06
CA SER A 31 0.49 -10.54 1.22
C SER A 31 -0.50 -10.01 2.28
N HIS A 32 -1.79 -10.28 2.06
CA HIS A 32 -2.87 -9.82 2.93
C HIS A 32 -2.99 -8.29 3.06
N ASN A 33 -2.71 -7.56 1.97
CA ASN A 33 -2.98 -6.13 1.86
C ASN A 33 -3.81 -5.80 0.62
N ASP A 34 -5.06 -5.41 0.84
CA ASP A 34 -6.02 -5.09 -0.21
C ASP A 34 -5.99 -3.60 -0.64
N ASP A 35 -5.07 -2.83 -0.07
CA ASP A 35 -4.74 -1.48 -0.51
C ASP A 35 -3.52 -1.44 -1.44
N LEU A 36 -2.79 -2.54 -1.64
CA LEU A 36 -1.70 -2.57 -2.62
C LEU A 36 -2.24 -2.90 -4.01
N VAL A 37 -1.91 -2.03 -4.97
CA VAL A 37 -2.33 -2.18 -6.36
C VAL A 37 -1.12 -2.53 -7.21
N TYR A 38 -1.29 -3.56 -8.05
CA TYR A 38 -0.33 -4.01 -9.04
C TYR A 38 -0.93 -3.79 -10.43
N ARG A 39 -0.39 -2.85 -11.19
CA ARG A 39 -0.78 -2.60 -12.58
C ARG A 39 0.28 -3.14 -13.51
N GLU A 40 0.02 -4.31 -14.06
CA GLU A 40 0.86 -4.93 -15.07
C GLU A 40 0.65 -4.22 -16.41
N PHE A 41 1.75 -3.97 -17.12
CA PHE A 41 1.74 -3.38 -18.44
C PHE A 41 2.83 -4.03 -19.30
N VAL A 42 2.66 -3.92 -20.60
CA VAL A 42 3.67 -4.34 -21.57
C VAL A 42 3.92 -3.17 -22.49
N PHE A 43 5.20 -2.87 -22.72
CA PHE A 43 5.62 -1.99 -23.79
C PHE A 43 6.53 -2.78 -24.74
N HIS A 44 6.55 -2.40 -26.00
CA HIS A 44 7.20 -3.13 -27.07
C HIS A 44 8.37 -2.32 -27.60
N ASP A 45 9.55 -2.92 -27.64
CA ASP A 45 10.64 -2.44 -28.47
C ASP A 45 10.70 -3.27 -29.75
N ARG A 46 10.28 -2.68 -30.88
CA ARG A 46 10.10 -3.38 -32.16
C ARG A 46 9.23 -4.63 -31.98
N ASP A 47 9.82 -5.82 -32.02
CA ASP A 47 9.14 -7.13 -31.89
C ASP A 47 9.28 -7.76 -30.48
N LYS A 48 10.03 -7.15 -29.55
CA LYS A 48 10.23 -7.67 -28.19
C LYS A 48 9.37 -6.89 -27.19
N GLY A 49 8.44 -7.59 -26.54
CA GLY A 49 7.67 -7.04 -25.43
C GLY A 49 8.45 -7.12 -24.11
N PHE A 50 8.49 -6.02 -23.37
CA PHE A 50 8.98 -5.96 -22.00
C PHE A 50 7.80 -5.90 -21.04
N LYS A 51 7.82 -6.80 -20.05
CA LYS A 51 6.87 -6.75 -18.95
C LYS A 51 7.30 -5.67 -17.96
N GLY A 52 6.33 -4.89 -17.50
CA GLY A 52 6.51 -4.00 -16.37
C GLY A 52 5.32 -4.08 -15.43
N THR A 53 5.56 -3.74 -14.16
CA THR A 53 4.49 -3.59 -13.17
C THR A 53 4.69 -2.30 -12.41
N CYS A 54 3.63 -1.50 -12.31
CA CYS A 54 3.55 -0.37 -11.39
C CYS A 54 2.86 -0.82 -10.10
N ILE A 55 3.55 -0.66 -8.97
CA ILE A 55 3.12 -1.08 -7.63
C ILE A 55 2.98 0.17 -6.78
N TYR A 56 1.82 0.34 -6.15
CA TYR A 56 1.57 1.47 -5.27
C TYR A 56 0.50 1.14 -4.22
N ALA A 57 0.49 1.89 -3.12
CA ALA A 57 -0.58 1.81 -2.13
C ALA A 57 -1.73 2.78 -2.49
N ASP A 58 -2.92 2.24 -2.69
CA ASP A 58 -4.15 2.99 -2.97
C ASP A 58 -4.51 3.92 -1.81
N GLY A 59 -4.98 5.11 -2.15
CA GLY A 59 -5.20 6.19 -1.18
C GLY A 59 -3.93 6.91 -0.69
N LEU A 60 -2.72 6.37 -0.94
CA LEU A 60 -1.46 7.09 -0.70
C LEU A 60 -0.99 7.89 -1.92
N VAL A 61 -1.36 7.46 -3.12
CA VAL A 61 -0.93 8.08 -4.39
C VAL A 61 -2.01 8.97 -5.01
N ASN A 62 -1.59 9.90 -5.88
CA ASN A 62 -2.45 10.60 -6.81
C ASN A 62 -2.63 9.76 -8.07
N SER A 63 -3.86 9.30 -8.33
CA SER A 63 -4.15 8.46 -9.48
C SER A 63 -3.85 9.12 -10.84
N LEU A 64 -3.94 10.45 -10.93
CA LEU A 64 -3.59 11.19 -12.16
C LEU A 64 -2.10 11.12 -12.44
N ASP A 65 -1.27 11.26 -11.41
CA ASP A 65 0.19 11.20 -11.55
C ASP A 65 0.64 9.77 -11.89
N VAL A 66 0.03 8.76 -11.27
CA VAL A 66 0.26 7.34 -11.64
C VAL A 66 -0.09 7.07 -13.10
N ASN A 67 -1.27 7.52 -13.53
CA ASN A 67 -1.71 7.33 -14.91
C ASN A 67 -0.77 8.05 -15.89
N ALA A 68 -0.35 9.29 -15.58
CA ALA A 68 0.58 10.03 -16.43
C ALA A 68 1.92 9.29 -16.60
N VAL A 69 2.45 8.70 -15.53
CA VAL A 69 3.69 7.90 -15.60
C VAL A 69 3.49 6.63 -16.44
N LEU A 70 2.38 5.92 -16.24
CA LEU A 70 2.06 4.72 -17.03
C LEU A 70 1.85 5.04 -18.52
N ASP A 71 1.12 6.10 -18.84
CA ASP A 71 0.91 6.55 -20.21
C ASP A 71 2.24 6.91 -20.88
N LEU A 72 3.15 7.60 -20.17
CA LEU A 72 4.48 7.87 -20.69
C LEU A 72 5.26 6.58 -21.00
N LEU A 73 5.22 5.59 -20.10
CA LEU A 73 5.91 4.31 -20.30
C LEU A 73 5.32 3.50 -21.45
N VAL A 74 3.99 3.39 -21.53
CA VAL A 74 3.30 2.58 -22.55
C VAL A 74 3.37 3.24 -23.93
N TYR A 75 3.12 4.55 -24.03
CA TYR A 75 3.06 5.24 -25.31
C TYR A 75 4.44 5.69 -25.80
N ARG A 76 5.30 6.22 -24.93
CA ARG A 76 6.64 6.71 -25.34
C ARG A 76 7.74 5.66 -25.23
N GLY A 77 7.57 4.64 -24.39
CA GLY A 77 8.49 3.50 -24.33
C GLY A 77 8.66 2.86 -25.69
N ASN A 78 7.55 2.64 -26.40
CA ASN A 78 7.58 1.99 -27.71
C ASN A 78 8.41 2.73 -28.77
N GLU A 79 8.43 4.07 -28.72
CA GLU A 79 9.11 4.88 -29.74
C GLU A 79 10.61 5.06 -29.42
N LEU A 80 10.97 5.21 -28.14
CA LEU A 80 12.33 5.55 -27.68
C LEU A 80 13.26 4.33 -27.54
N LEU A 81 12.71 3.14 -27.24
CA LEU A 81 13.50 1.97 -26.86
C LEU A 81 14.27 1.30 -28.01
N SER A 82 13.81 1.52 -29.25
CA SER A 82 14.44 1.00 -30.47
C SER A 82 15.91 1.39 -30.65
N SER A 83 16.37 2.39 -29.88
CA SER A 83 17.76 2.86 -29.81
C SER A 83 18.52 2.44 -28.54
N ILE A 84 17.83 2.01 -27.49
CA ILE A 84 18.38 1.80 -26.15
C ILE A 84 18.77 0.33 -25.93
N HIS A 85 17.91 -0.63 -26.30
CA HIS A 85 18.06 -2.03 -25.86
C HIS A 85 19.09 -2.84 -26.66
N GLU A 86 19.30 -2.55 -27.95
CA GLU A 86 20.26 -3.30 -28.79
C GLU A 86 21.71 -3.23 -28.27
N SER A 87 22.03 -2.29 -27.36
CA SER A 87 23.38 -2.09 -26.84
C SER A 87 23.52 -2.24 -25.31
N VAL A 88 22.43 -2.37 -24.55
CA VAL A 88 22.47 -2.17 -23.08
C VAL A 88 21.45 -3.01 -22.30
N LYS A 89 21.89 -3.57 -21.15
CA LYS A 89 21.06 -4.31 -20.18
C LYS A 89 21.29 -3.85 -18.74
N GLY A 90 20.42 -4.29 -17.82
CA GLY A 90 20.61 -4.15 -16.38
C GLY A 90 20.64 -2.69 -15.94
N SER A 91 21.62 -2.34 -15.10
CA SER A 91 21.73 -0.98 -14.53
C SER A 91 21.84 0.14 -15.56
N GLU A 92 22.55 -0.07 -16.68
CA GLU A 92 22.71 0.97 -17.71
C GLU A 92 21.42 1.17 -18.52
N PHE A 93 20.61 0.11 -18.71
CA PHE A 93 19.28 0.20 -19.31
C PHE A 93 18.37 1.07 -18.43
N ALA A 94 18.43 0.84 -17.11
CA ALA A 94 17.64 1.61 -16.15
C ALA A 94 17.97 3.11 -16.18
N GLU A 95 19.25 3.48 -16.23
CA GLU A 95 19.66 4.90 -16.30
C GLU A 95 19.22 5.57 -17.61
N LYS A 96 19.37 4.88 -18.75
CA LYS A 96 18.91 5.41 -20.04
C LYS A 96 17.39 5.62 -20.04
N LEU A 97 16.62 4.64 -19.58
CA LEU A 97 15.16 4.75 -19.51
C LEU A 97 14.71 5.92 -18.62
N LYS A 98 15.37 6.09 -17.47
CA LYS A 98 15.09 7.19 -16.55
C LYS A 98 15.33 8.55 -17.23
N ASN A 99 16.46 8.71 -17.91
CA ASN A 99 16.85 9.99 -18.52
C ASN A 99 15.99 10.35 -19.74
N GLU A 100 15.61 9.37 -20.55
CA GLU A 100 14.86 9.61 -21.80
C GLU A 100 13.34 9.71 -21.58
N ILE A 101 12.77 8.85 -20.72
CA ILE A 101 11.31 8.71 -20.59
C ILE A 101 10.78 9.43 -19.35
N LEU A 102 11.53 9.39 -18.25
CA LEU A 102 11.01 9.70 -16.92
C LEU A 102 11.58 11.00 -16.31
N ALA A 103 12.44 11.73 -17.03
CA ALA A 103 13.03 12.98 -16.59
C ALA A 103 12.01 14.05 -16.15
N LYS A 104 10.76 13.98 -16.65
CA LYS A 104 9.68 14.92 -16.29
C LYS A 104 8.98 14.63 -14.95
N HIS A 105 9.12 13.44 -14.37
CA HIS A 105 8.33 12.98 -13.21
C HIS A 105 9.16 12.75 -11.93
N ASN A 106 10.35 13.38 -11.82
CA ASN A 106 11.24 13.26 -10.65
C ASN A 106 11.44 11.79 -10.22
N VAL A 107 11.83 10.96 -11.18
CA VAL A 107 12.01 9.52 -10.96
C VAL A 107 13.40 9.21 -10.41
N LYS A 108 13.45 8.42 -9.35
CA LYS A 108 14.67 7.89 -8.76
C LYS A 108 14.83 6.42 -9.10
N LEU A 109 16.07 5.92 -9.04
CA LEU A 109 16.35 4.50 -9.18
C LEU A 109 16.71 3.94 -7.81
N THR A 110 16.31 2.69 -7.57
CA THR A 110 16.75 1.89 -6.44
C THR A 110 17.12 0.49 -6.92
N ASP A 111 18.08 -0.12 -6.24
CA ASP A 111 18.54 -1.49 -6.44
C ASP A 111 18.22 -2.40 -5.24
N THR A 112 17.59 -1.88 -4.17
CA THR A 112 17.24 -2.67 -2.98
C THR A 112 15.73 -2.84 -2.81
N ILE A 113 15.33 -4.00 -2.30
CA ILE A 113 13.92 -4.25 -1.99
C ILE A 113 13.45 -3.38 -0.81
N ALA A 114 14.32 -3.10 0.17
CA ALA A 114 13.98 -2.25 1.31
C ALA A 114 13.59 -0.83 0.90
N ASP A 115 14.43 -0.15 0.11
CA ASP A 115 14.13 1.21 -0.34
C ASP A 115 12.88 1.27 -1.21
N ALA A 116 12.66 0.24 -2.03
CA ALA A 116 11.47 0.10 -2.87
C ALA A 116 10.19 -0.04 -2.03
N VAL A 117 10.22 -0.87 -0.98
CA VAL A 117 9.12 -1.03 -0.02
C VAL A 117 8.85 0.28 0.71
N ASP A 118 9.90 0.96 1.20
CA ASP A 118 9.79 2.24 1.90
C ASP A 118 9.18 3.33 1.01
N ALA A 119 9.52 3.34 -0.29
CA ALA A 119 8.94 4.25 -1.26
C ALA A 119 7.45 4.02 -1.46
N ILE A 120 7.02 2.76 -1.65
CA ILE A 120 5.60 2.39 -1.79
C ILE A 120 4.81 2.82 -0.54
N LEU A 121 5.32 2.49 0.65
CA LEU A 121 4.69 2.83 1.94
C LEU A 121 4.73 4.33 2.25
N SER A 122 5.60 5.08 1.55
CA SER A 122 5.67 6.54 1.61
C SER A 122 4.81 7.23 0.54
N GLY A 123 4.02 6.47 -0.24
CA GLY A 123 3.09 7.01 -1.23
C GLY A 123 3.73 7.38 -2.58
N ASP A 124 4.90 6.84 -2.88
CA ASP A 124 5.45 6.87 -4.23
C ASP A 124 5.02 5.60 -5.01
N SER A 125 5.09 5.64 -6.34
CA SER A 125 4.84 4.48 -7.18
C SER A 125 6.15 3.81 -7.55
N LEU A 126 6.23 2.50 -7.35
CA LEU A 126 7.37 1.69 -7.79
C LEU A 126 7.06 1.09 -9.16
N ILE A 127 7.97 1.20 -10.10
CA ILE A 127 7.89 0.54 -11.40
C ILE A 127 9.03 -0.44 -11.52
N ILE A 128 8.70 -1.71 -11.72
CA ILE A 128 9.64 -2.78 -12.03
C ILE A 128 9.49 -3.13 -13.52
N ILE A 129 10.61 -3.41 -14.17
CA ILE A 129 10.68 -3.66 -15.62
C ILE A 129 11.63 -4.83 -15.84
N ASP A 130 11.27 -5.72 -16.77
CA ASP A 130 12.11 -6.86 -17.15
C ASP A 130 13.45 -6.42 -17.75
N ASP A 131 14.50 -7.23 -17.62
CA ASP A 131 15.89 -6.92 -18.03
C ASP A 131 16.53 -5.74 -17.26
N SER A 132 15.93 -5.26 -16.15
CA SER A 132 16.45 -4.17 -15.31
C SER A 132 16.85 -4.65 -13.91
N GLU A 133 18.08 -4.33 -13.48
CA GLU A 133 18.54 -4.58 -12.09
C GLU A 133 18.10 -3.50 -11.10
N LYS A 134 17.36 -2.49 -11.58
CA LYS A 134 16.88 -1.38 -10.78
C LYS A 134 15.39 -1.20 -10.98
N ALA A 135 14.71 -0.76 -9.94
CA ALA A 135 13.34 -0.29 -10.00
C ALA A 135 13.32 1.25 -10.04
N PHE A 136 12.24 1.78 -10.59
CA PHE A 136 12.01 3.21 -10.72
C PHE A 136 11.02 3.65 -9.66
N ILE A 137 11.37 4.65 -8.87
CA ILE A 137 10.48 5.28 -7.90
C ILE A 137 9.99 6.59 -8.52
N ALA A 138 8.71 6.63 -8.90
CA ALA A 138 8.06 7.82 -9.39
C ALA A 138 7.34 8.54 -8.25
N SER A 139 7.58 9.85 -8.12
CA SER A 139 6.93 10.62 -7.06
C SER A 139 5.49 10.93 -7.43
N THR A 140 4.56 10.20 -6.81
CA THR A 140 3.14 10.25 -7.11
C THR A 140 2.31 10.43 -5.83
N LYS A 141 2.87 11.07 -4.80
CA LYS A 141 2.20 11.22 -3.50
C LYS A 141 0.87 11.96 -3.66
N GLY A 142 -0.20 11.37 -3.13
CA GLY A 142 -1.58 11.83 -3.29
C GLY A 142 -1.99 12.95 -2.34
N TRP A 143 -1.27 13.14 -1.24
CA TRP A 143 -1.58 14.20 -0.30
C TRP A 143 -0.75 15.44 -0.60
N LYS A 144 -1.41 16.61 -0.55
CA LYS A 144 -0.70 17.88 -0.51
C LYS A 144 0.18 17.89 0.75
N GLU A 145 1.48 18.10 0.61
CA GLU A 145 2.25 18.67 1.71
C GLU A 145 1.50 19.91 2.16
N ARG A 146 1.25 20.08 3.48
CA ARG A 146 0.61 21.31 3.95
C ARG A 146 1.41 22.44 3.34
N SER A 147 0.75 23.31 2.56
CA SER A 147 1.32 24.58 2.18
C SER A 147 1.92 25.17 3.45
N VAL A 148 3.19 25.57 3.39
CA VAL A 148 3.85 26.30 4.48
C VAL A 148 3.17 27.65 4.55
N GLU A 149 1.95 27.68 5.09
CA GLU A 149 1.31 28.91 5.52
C GLU A 149 1.92 29.27 6.87
N ASP A 150 2.41 30.50 6.95
CA ASP A 150 2.98 31.07 8.17
C ASP A 150 2.05 30.80 9.35
N PRO A 151 2.60 30.44 10.53
CA PRO A 151 1.80 30.04 11.67
C PRO A 151 0.91 31.22 12.09
N ALA A 152 -0.38 31.10 11.77
CA ALA A 152 -1.40 31.93 12.39
C ALA A 152 -1.33 31.70 13.91
N THR A 153 -1.14 32.80 14.60
CA THR A 153 -0.86 32.92 16.02
C THR A 153 -1.93 32.20 16.85
N GLU A 154 -1.46 31.47 17.86
CA GLU A 154 -2.17 30.94 19.04
C GLU A 154 -3.15 29.74 18.95
N GLN A 155 -2.87 28.83 19.89
CA GLN A 155 -3.67 27.76 20.50
C GLN A 155 -4.26 26.66 19.60
N VAL A 156 -3.43 25.62 19.41
CA VAL A 156 -3.94 24.24 19.35
C VAL A 156 -3.17 23.41 20.37
N VAL A 157 -3.90 22.86 21.34
CA VAL A 157 -3.45 21.76 22.19
C VAL A 157 -2.92 20.65 21.28
N ARG A 158 -1.64 20.31 21.44
CA ARG A 158 -0.86 19.44 20.54
C ARG A 158 -1.61 18.14 20.19
N GLY A 159 -1.92 17.93 18.91
CA GLY A 159 -2.45 16.68 18.37
C GLY A 159 -2.73 16.75 16.86
N PRO A 160 -2.73 15.62 16.13
CA PRO A 160 -3.18 15.56 14.73
C PRO A 160 -4.65 16.01 14.63
N ARG A 161 -4.99 16.78 13.59
CA ARG A 161 -6.35 17.34 13.35
C ARG A 161 -7.22 16.47 12.43
N ASP A 162 -6.68 15.36 11.93
CA ASP A 162 -7.35 14.45 11.02
C ASP A 162 -8.18 13.40 11.79
N GLY A 163 -9.45 13.28 11.42
CA GLY A 163 -10.37 12.24 11.88
C GLY A 163 -10.78 11.31 10.73
N PHE A 164 -11.33 10.15 11.07
CA PHE A 164 -11.94 9.27 10.08
C PHE A 164 -13.16 9.91 9.43
N THR A 165 -13.45 9.45 8.21
CA THR A 165 -14.57 9.87 7.37
C THR A 165 -15.42 8.65 7.00
N GLU A 166 -16.48 8.83 6.23
CA GLU A 166 -17.28 7.70 5.71
C GLU A 166 -16.54 6.88 4.64
N ASN A 167 -15.46 7.43 4.05
CA ASN A 167 -14.69 6.73 3.03
C ASN A 167 -13.64 5.80 3.65
N ILE A 168 -13.86 4.49 3.55
CA ILE A 168 -12.98 3.46 4.11
C ILE A 168 -11.55 3.53 3.56
N ARG A 169 -11.38 3.83 2.26
CA ARG A 169 -10.04 3.91 1.65
C ARG A 169 -9.26 5.10 2.19
N THR A 170 -9.90 6.27 2.29
CA THR A 170 -9.32 7.44 2.95
C THR A 170 -8.90 7.12 4.39
N ASN A 171 -9.74 6.41 5.14
CA ASN A 171 -9.43 6.03 6.52
C ASN A 171 -8.23 5.09 6.60
N THR A 172 -8.18 4.06 5.76
CA THR A 172 -7.02 3.15 5.73
C THR A 172 -5.73 3.86 5.34
N ALA A 173 -5.79 4.80 4.40
CA ALA A 173 -4.64 5.63 4.04
C ALA A 173 -4.13 6.46 5.22
N LEU A 174 -5.02 7.03 6.05
CA LEU A 174 -4.64 7.78 7.24
C LEU A 174 -3.88 6.92 8.27
N VAL A 175 -4.24 5.64 8.41
CA VAL A 175 -3.54 4.69 9.29
C VAL A 175 -2.23 4.23 8.65
N ARG A 176 -2.24 3.83 7.37
CA ARG A 176 -1.05 3.40 6.62
C ARG A 176 0.04 4.47 6.60
N ARG A 177 -0.31 5.76 6.51
CA ARG A 177 0.67 6.87 6.58
C ARG A 177 1.43 6.93 7.90
N ARG A 178 0.81 6.46 8.98
CA ARG A 178 1.37 6.41 10.34
C ARG A 178 2.14 5.11 10.58
N ILE A 179 1.65 3.99 10.04
CA ILE A 179 2.31 2.67 10.11
C ILE A 179 2.85 2.31 8.74
N ARG A 180 4.11 2.71 8.49
CA ARG A 180 4.85 2.36 7.27
C ARG A 180 5.63 1.06 7.47
N ASP A 181 4.93 0.03 7.89
CA ASP A 181 5.49 -1.30 8.09
C ASP A 181 4.86 -2.27 7.08
N PRO A 182 5.63 -3.05 6.29
CA PRO A 182 5.08 -4.05 5.37
C PRO A 182 4.30 -5.19 6.06
N LEU A 183 4.50 -5.37 7.37
CA LEU A 183 3.73 -6.29 8.21
C LEU A 183 2.40 -5.70 8.68
N PHE A 184 2.14 -4.41 8.46
CA PHE A 184 0.80 -3.87 8.64
C PHE A 184 -0.10 -4.42 7.55
N LYS A 185 -1.14 -5.14 7.93
CA LYS A 185 -2.07 -5.85 7.04
C LYS A 185 -3.42 -5.18 7.04
N LEU A 186 -4.03 -5.11 5.85
CA LEU A 186 -5.36 -4.60 5.62
C LEU A 186 -6.13 -5.60 4.77
N GLN A 187 -7.10 -6.29 5.37
CA GLN A 187 -7.94 -7.27 4.69
C GLN A 187 -9.37 -6.75 4.63
N GLY A 188 -9.88 -6.57 3.42
CA GLY A 188 -11.23 -6.16 3.15
C GLY A 188 -12.20 -7.34 3.08
N MET A 189 -13.40 -7.12 3.58
CA MET A 189 -14.52 -8.03 3.46
C MET A 189 -15.82 -7.24 3.31
N LYS A 190 -16.91 -7.93 2.99
CA LYS A 190 -18.25 -7.33 2.87
C LYS A 190 -19.20 -7.97 3.84
N ILE A 191 -19.93 -7.15 4.59
CA ILE A 191 -20.90 -7.59 5.58
C ILE A 191 -22.29 -7.05 5.21
N GLY A 192 -23.32 -7.86 5.45
CA GLY A 192 -24.71 -7.54 5.16
C GLY A 192 -25.19 -8.07 3.81
N THR A 193 -26.34 -8.74 3.81
CA THR A 193 -26.88 -9.41 2.62
C THR A 193 -27.34 -8.41 1.55
N LYS A 194 -27.88 -7.25 1.96
CA LYS A 194 -28.36 -6.19 1.07
C LYS A 194 -27.37 -5.03 0.97
N SER A 195 -26.86 -4.52 2.10
CA SER A 195 -25.96 -3.36 2.07
C SER A 195 -24.58 -3.68 1.49
N LYS A 196 -24.08 -4.92 1.70
CA LYS A 196 -22.74 -5.36 1.31
C LYS A 196 -21.66 -4.33 1.69
N THR A 197 -21.75 -3.86 2.93
CA THR A 197 -20.92 -2.78 3.48
C THR A 197 -19.47 -3.23 3.51
N ASP A 198 -18.56 -2.42 2.97
CA ASP A 198 -17.13 -2.70 2.98
C ASP A 198 -16.56 -2.50 4.40
N VAL A 199 -15.88 -3.52 4.90
CA VAL A 199 -15.26 -3.55 6.23
C VAL A 199 -13.81 -3.99 6.06
N ASN A 200 -12.86 -3.32 6.72
CA ASN A 200 -11.46 -3.70 6.68
C ASN A 200 -11.00 -4.15 8.08
N ILE A 201 -10.39 -5.33 8.14
CA ILE A 201 -9.65 -5.81 9.29
C ILE A 201 -8.20 -5.34 9.15
N ALA A 202 -7.72 -4.62 10.16
CA ALA A 202 -6.41 -4.00 10.17
C ALA A 202 -5.59 -4.48 11.37
N TYR A 203 -4.36 -4.95 11.13
CA TYR A 203 -3.52 -5.50 12.19
C TYR A 203 -2.03 -5.45 11.84
N LEU A 204 -1.16 -5.54 12.84
CA LEU A 204 0.29 -5.68 12.65
C LEU A 204 0.70 -7.16 12.84
N GLU A 205 1.05 -7.81 11.74
CA GLU A 205 1.47 -9.21 11.74
C GLU A 205 2.73 -9.42 12.58
N GLY A 206 2.79 -10.55 13.31
CA GLY A 206 3.87 -10.84 14.25
C GLY A 206 3.78 -10.11 15.59
N THR A 207 2.86 -9.15 15.72
CA THR A 207 2.61 -8.41 16.98
C THR A 207 1.31 -8.87 17.64
N VAL A 208 0.30 -9.22 16.83
CA VAL A 208 -0.97 -9.80 17.31
C VAL A 208 -0.81 -11.25 17.78
N LYS A 209 -1.66 -11.68 18.73
CA LYS A 209 -1.68 -13.07 19.20
C LYS A 209 -2.08 -14.02 18.07
N GLU A 210 -1.45 -15.18 18.04
CA GLU A 210 -1.81 -16.26 17.12
C GLU A 210 -3.29 -16.63 17.27
N GLY A 211 -3.97 -16.84 16.14
CA GLY A 211 -5.41 -17.16 16.10
C GLY A 211 -6.36 -15.97 16.28
N LEU A 212 -5.93 -14.84 16.84
CA LEU A 212 -6.83 -13.71 17.12
C LEU A 212 -7.45 -13.10 15.86
N VAL A 213 -6.66 -12.89 14.81
CA VAL A 213 -7.16 -12.34 13.54
C VAL A 213 -8.16 -13.30 12.89
N GLU A 214 -7.87 -14.60 12.95
CA GLU A 214 -8.73 -15.63 12.40
C GLU A 214 -10.05 -15.74 13.18
N GLU A 215 -10.00 -15.62 14.50
CA GLU A 215 -11.19 -15.54 15.34
C GLU A 215 -12.06 -14.32 15.01
N VAL A 216 -11.46 -13.13 14.89
CA VAL A 216 -12.18 -11.90 14.49
C VAL A 216 -12.82 -12.08 13.12
N LYS A 217 -12.07 -12.61 12.15
CA LYS A 217 -12.56 -12.88 10.79
C LYS A 217 -13.74 -13.85 10.80
N ASN A 218 -13.62 -14.98 11.50
CA ASN A 218 -14.70 -15.97 11.63
C ASN A 218 -15.98 -15.36 12.23
N ARG A 219 -15.84 -14.50 13.25
CA ARG A 219 -17.00 -13.79 13.83
C ARG A 219 -17.66 -12.84 12.85
N LEU A 220 -16.87 -12.06 12.12
CA LEU A 220 -17.38 -11.13 11.11
C LEU A 220 -18.08 -11.86 9.95
N GLU A 221 -17.56 -13.02 9.55
CA GLU A 221 -18.17 -13.85 8.50
C GLU A 221 -19.50 -14.50 8.94
N GLN A 222 -19.71 -14.71 10.24
CA GLN A 222 -20.95 -15.25 10.80
C GLN A 222 -22.05 -14.20 10.99
N ILE A 223 -21.76 -12.91 10.71
CA ILE A 223 -22.76 -11.84 10.84
C ILE A 223 -23.82 -11.97 9.73
N GLU A 224 -25.03 -12.38 10.11
CA GLU A 224 -26.19 -12.44 9.23
C GLU A 224 -27.16 -11.29 9.52
N ILE A 225 -26.96 -10.15 8.84
CA ILE A 225 -27.88 -9.01 8.86
C ILE A 225 -28.17 -8.50 7.46
N ASP A 226 -29.30 -7.80 7.30
CA ASP A 226 -29.68 -7.21 6.01
C ASP A 226 -28.79 -6.01 5.63
N SER A 227 -28.54 -5.11 6.59
CA SER A 227 -27.84 -3.85 6.35
C SER A 227 -27.02 -3.43 7.57
N VAL A 228 -25.75 -3.10 7.36
CA VAL A 228 -24.91 -2.40 8.36
C VAL A 228 -25.12 -0.91 8.18
N MET A 229 -25.78 -0.25 9.14
CA MET A 229 -26.04 1.20 9.09
C MET A 229 -24.95 2.03 9.77
N ASP A 230 -24.34 1.50 10.82
CA ASP A 230 -23.19 2.08 11.52
C ASP A 230 -22.30 0.97 12.10
N SER A 231 -21.11 1.35 12.60
CA SER A 231 -20.14 0.41 13.17
C SER A 231 -20.62 -0.26 14.47
N GLY A 232 -21.61 0.31 15.15
CA GLY A 232 -22.17 -0.23 16.40
C GLY A 232 -22.90 -1.56 16.19
N TYR A 233 -23.51 -1.77 15.03
CA TYR A 233 -24.11 -3.06 14.66
C TYR A 233 -23.07 -4.17 14.66
N ILE A 234 -21.88 -3.89 14.10
CA ILE A 234 -20.78 -4.86 14.07
C ILE A 234 -20.27 -5.09 15.48
N GLU A 235 -20.06 -4.02 16.26
CA GLU A 235 -19.59 -4.09 17.65
C GLU A 235 -20.48 -4.98 18.54
N GLU A 236 -21.80 -4.86 18.43
CA GLU A 236 -22.75 -5.68 19.18
C GLU A 236 -22.70 -7.15 18.77
N LEU A 237 -22.59 -7.43 17.47
CA LEU A 237 -22.66 -8.80 16.93
C LEU A 237 -21.37 -9.60 17.11
N ILE A 238 -20.22 -8.94 17.27
CA ILE A 238 -18.94 -9.62 17.54
C ILE A 238 -18.64 -9.78 19.04
N GLY A 239 -19.41 -9.14 19.91
CA GLY A 239 -19.18 -9.10 21.35
C GLY A 239 -19.61 -10.39 22.06
N ASP A 240 -18.70 -11.05 22.78
CA ASP A 240 -19.01 -12.30 23.52
C ASP A 240 -19.77 -12.08 24.82
N ALA A 241 -19.70 -10.87 25.38
CA ALA A 241 -20.10 -10.62 26.75
C ALA A 241 -20.83 -9.26 26.85
N PRO A 242 -22.11 -9.21 26.45
CA PRO A 242 -22.93 -7.99 26.57
C PRO A 242 -23.04 -7.47 28.02
N TYR A 243 -22.71 -8.31 29.01
CA TYR A 243 -22.68 -7.97 30.44
C TYR A 243 -21.27 -7.77 31.02
N SER A 244 -20.21 -7.80 30.19
CA SER A 244 -18.85 -7.55 30.66
C SER A 244 -18.69 -6.08 31.08
N PRO A 245 -18.14 -5.79 32.28
CA PRO A 245 -17.77 -4.41 32.66
C PRO A 245 -16.51 -3.93 31.93
N PHE A 246 -15.84 -4.80 31.18
CA PHE A 246 -14.66 -4.49 30.36
C PHE A 246 -15.05 -4.41 28.88
N THR A 247 -14.76 -3.26 28.27
CA THR A 247 -14.94 -3.02 26.84
C THR A 247 -13.96 -3.87 26.02
N THR A 248 -14.48 -4.81 25.25
CA THR A 248 -13.70 -5.69 24.35
C THR A 248 -13.45 -5.07 22.97
N VAL A 249 -14.32 -4.14 22.54
CA VAL A 249 -14.25 -3.44 21.24
C VAL A 249 -14.08 -1.94 21.48
N LEU A 250 -13.09 -1.31 20.86
CA LEU A 250 -12.86 0.13 21.01
C LEU A 250 -13.24 0.88 19.73
N SER A 251 -14.30 1.68 19.79
CA SER A 251 -14.63 2.63 18.72
C SER A 251 -13.84 3.93 18.86
N THR A 252 -13.25 4.41 17.77
CA THR A 252 -12.59 5.71 17.75
C THR A 252 -12.56 6.33 16.36
N GLU A 253 -12.82 7.63 16.29
CA GLU A 253 -12.70 8.43 15.05
C GLU A 253 -11.27 8.94 14.80
N ARG A 254 -10.31 8.57 15.66
CA ARG A 254 -8.94 9.11 15.67
C ARG A 254 -7.94 8.13 15.06
N PRO A 255 -7.40 8.40 13.85
CA PRO A 255 -6.43 7.52 13.19
C PRO A 255 -5.12 7.33 13.99
N ASP A 256 -4.73 8.32 14.78
CA ASP A 256 -3.52 8.26 15.61
C ASP A 256 -3.66 7.30 16.80
N LYS A 257 -4.86 7.22 17.40
CA LYS A 257 -5.17 6.23 18.44
C LYS A 257 -5.17 4.82 17.88
N VAL A 258 -5.74 4.64 16.68
CA VAL A 258 -5.72 3.37 15.94
C VAL A 258 -4.29 2.91 15.67
N ALA A 259 -3.46 3.79 15.11
CA ALA A 259 -2.09 3.45 14.79
C ALA A 259 -1.28 3.06 16.04
N SER A 260 -1.43 3.82 17.13
CA SER A 260 -0.76 3.53 18.40
C SER A 260 -1.22 2.20 19.01
N ALA A 261 -2.51 1.88 18.89
CA ALA A 261 -3.07 0.63 19.40
C ALA A 261 -2.54 -0.60 18.65
N MET A 262 -2.38 -0.53 17.33
CA MET A 262 -1.88 -1.63 16.51
C MET A 262 -0.43 -1.99 16.83
N VAL A 263 0.43 -0.99 17.07
CA VAL A 263 1.83 -1.19 17.47
C VAL A 263 1.95 -1.93 18.80
N VAL A 264 0.93 -1.85 19.67
CA VAL A 264 0.89 -2.49 21.00
C VAL A 264 0.18 -3.85 20.98
N SER A 265 -0.18 -4.41 19.81
CA SER A 265 -0.83 -5.72 19.61
C SER A 265 -2.36 -5.75 19.54
N LYS A 266 -3.02 -4.71 19.00
CA LYS A 266 -4.48 -4.75 18.73
C LYS A 266 -4.83 -5.07 17.27
N VAL A 267 -5.96 -5.75 17.09
CA VAL A 267 -6.69 -5.89 15.82
C VAL A 267 -7.81 -4.85 15.84
N LEU A 268 -8.04 -4.17 14.72
CA LEU A 268 -9.07 -3.14 14.56
C LEU A 268 -9.87 -3.35 13.27
#